data_AF-A0A7Y5LT64-F1
#
_entry.id   AF-A0A7Y5LT64-F1
#
_cell.length_a   1.000
_cell.length_b   1.000
_cell.length_c   1.000
_cell.angle_alpha   90.00
_cell.angle_beta   90.00
_cell.angle_gamma   90.00
#
_symmetry.space_group_name_H-M   'P 1'
#
loop_
_entity.id
_entity.type
_entity.pdbx_description
1 polymer ?
#
loop_
_entity_poly.entity_id
_entity_poly.type
_entity_poly.pdbx_seq_one_letter_code
_entity_poly.pdbx_strand_id
1 'polypeptide(L)'
;MKKYFFCLSLLLMPSCAPALYVPSAATTSDPAELTVLNEGRAMYVQHCGSCHSLFVPSDFSDEAWEAHLDQMQTRAKISDHQKERILKYLTSYKKPEKK
;
A
#
# COMPACT_ATOMS: atom_id res chain seq x y z
N MET A 1 46.82 -24.09 2.78
CA MET A 1 45.83 -25.14 2.46
C MET A 1 45.04 -25.49 3.71
N LYS A 2 43.86 -24.89 3.92
CA LYS A 2 42.86 -25.39 4.87
C LYS A 2 41.50 -25.14 4.24
N LYS A 3 40.92 -26.25 3.79
CA LYS A 3 39.63 -26.37 3.14
C LYS A 3 38.57 -26.10 4.20
N TYR A 4 37.88 -24.96 4.13
CA TYR A 4 36.65 -24.77 4.90
C TYR A 4 35.47 -25.04 3.99
N PHE A 5 34.92 -26.21 4.26
CA PHE A 5 33.75 -26.84 3.72
C PHE A 5 32.50 -26.05 4.20
N PHE A 6 31.67 -25.63 3.24
CA PHE A 6 30.21 -25.75 3.29
C PHE A 6 29.46 -25.27 4.55
N CYS A 7 28.71 -24.17 4.43
CA CYS A 7 27.26 -24.20 4.66
C CYS A 7 26.60 -22.96 4.05
N LEU A 8 26.09 -23.11 2.82
CA LEU A 8 25.18 -22.18 2.19
C LEU A 8 23.82 -22.28 2.90
N SER A 9 23.67 -21.61 4.03
CA SER A 9 22.37 -21.46 4.68
C SER A 9 21.60 -20.34 3.98
N LEU A 10 20.91 -20.70 2.90
CA LEU A 10 19.88 -19.88 2.27
C LEU A 10 18.69 -19.80 3.25
N LEU A 11 18.77 -18.86 4.19
CA LEU A 11 17.65 -18.48 5.05
C LEU A 11 16.58 -17.84 4.16
N LEU A 12 15.60 -18.63 3.71
CA LEU A 12 14.33 -18.10 3.22
C LEU A 12 13.57 -17.55 4.44
N MET A 13 13.67 -16.24 4.65
CA MET A 13 12.79 -15.49 5.54
C MET A 13 11.42 -15.33 4.84
N PRO A 14 10.34 -15.98 5.29
CA PRO A 14 9.02 -15.75 4.72
C PRO A 14 8.50 -14.43 5.29
N SER A 15 8.90 -13.31 4.68
CA SER A 15 8.30 -12.00 4.98
C SER A 15 6.93 -11.94 4.31
N CYS A 16 5.93 -12.57 4.93
CA CYS A 16 4.55 -12.39 4.53
C CYS A 16 4.06 -11.04 5.11
N ALA A 17 4.46 -9.94 4.48
CA ALA A 17 3.83 -8.65 4.74
C ALA A 17 2.37 -8.73 4.28
N PRO A 18 1.40 -8.14 5.01
CA PRO A 18 0.01 -8.13 4.57
C PRO A 18 -0.06 -7.45 3.20
N ALA A 19 -0.53 -8.20 2.20
CA ALA A 19 -0.54 -7.73 0.83
C ALA A 19 -1.59 -6.62 0.68
N LEU A 20 -1.15 -5.44 0.23
CA LEU A 20 -2.06 -4.38 -0.19
C LEU A 20 -3.00 -4.90 -1.27
N TYR A 21 -4.30 -4.63 -1.11
CA TYR A 21 -5.28 -5.04 -2.11
C TYR A 21 -4.98 -4.37 -3.47
N VAL A 22 -5.34 -5.09 -4.53
CA VAL A 22 -5.25 -4.60 -5.91
C VAL A 22 -6.65 -4.24 -6.37
N PRO A 23 -6.92 -2.98 -6.75
CA PRO A 23 -8.21 -2.58 -7.31
C PRO A 23 -8.59 -3.47 -8.49
N SER A 24 -9.83 -3.93 -8.49
CA SER A 24 -10.38 -4.79 -9.54
C SER A 24 -11.87 -4.53 -9.73
N ALA A 25 -12.51 -5.31 -10.59
CA ALA A 25 -13.96 -5.28 -10.77
C ALA A 25 -14.74 -5.54 -9.46
N ALA A 26 -14.14 -6.18 -8.47
CA ALA A 26 -14.74 -6.35 -7.14
C ALA A 26 -14.76 -5.05 -6.31
N THR A 27 -13.89 -4.09 -6.63
CA THR A 27 -13.85 -2.78 -5.98
C THR A 27 -14.86 -1.83 -6.61
N THR A 28 -14.85 -1.73 -7.94
CA THR A 28 -15.76 -0.90 -8.74
C THR A 28 -15.94 -1.49 -10.14
N SER A 29 -17.13 -1.35 -10.71
CA SER A 29 -17.42 -1.75 -12.09
C SER A 29 -17.16 -0.62 -13.10
N ASP A 30 -16.88 0.60 -12.64
CA ASP A 30 -16.55 1.74 -13.51
C ASP A 30 -15.06 1.68 -13.91
N PRO A 31 -14.73 1.57 -15.22
CA PRO A 31 -13.35 1.56 -15.69
C PRO A 31 -12.56 2.84 -15.37
N ALA A 32 -13.23 4.00 -15.37
CA ALA A 32 -12.58 5.27 -15.06
C ALA A 32 -12.19 5.32 -13.59
N GLU A 33 -13.09 4.91 -12.70
CA GLU A 33 -12.81 4.80 -11.28
C GLU A 33 -11.74 3.74 -10.98
N LEU A 34 -11.80 2.58 -11.64
CA LEU A 34 -10.78 1.55 -11.49
C LEU A 34 -9.38 2.07 -11.87
N THR A 35 -9.29 2.89 -12.91
CA THR A 35 -8.03 3.55 -13.31
C THR A 35 -7.52 4.46 -12.21
N VAL A 36 -8.39 5.32 -11.67
CA VAL A 36 -8.07 6.23 -10.55
C VAL A 36 -7.59 5.47 -9.31
N LEU A 37 -8.21 4.35 -8.97
CA LEU A 37 -7.81 3.53 -7.82
C LEU A 37 -6.45 2.87 -8.04
N ASN A 38 -6.16 2.42 -9.26
CA ASN A 38 -4.85 1.85 -9.60
C ASN A 38 -3.75 2.91 -9.54
N GLU A 39 -4.01 4.12 -10.02
CA GLU A 39 -3.11 5.26 -9.87
C GLU A 39 -2.86 5.58 -8.40
N GLY A 40 -3.92 5.67 -7.59
CA GLY A 40 -3.82 5.89 -6.15
C GLY A 40 -2.98 4.84 -5.43
N ARG A 41 -3.17 3.55 -5.77
CA ARG A 41 -2.34 2.47 -5.26
C ARG A 41 -0.86 2.63 -5.64
N ALA A 42 -0.59 2.95 -6.90
CA ALA A 42 0.79 3.13 -7.38
C ALA A 42 1.48 4.28 -6.63
N MET A 43 0.79 5.40 -6.47
CA MET A 43 1.28 6.55 -5.70
C MET A 43 1.51 6.19 -4.22
N TYR A 44 0.59 5.44 -3.60
CA TYR A 44 0.73 5.00 -2.21
C TYR A 44 1.99 4.15 -2.02
N VAL A 45 2.20 3.16 -2.90
CA VAL A 45 3.39 2.29 -2.86
C VAL A 45 4.68 3.09 -3.10
N GLN A 46 4.67 3.97 -4.09
CA GLN A 46 5.86 4.74 -4.50
C GLN A 46 6.28 5.78 -3.45
N HIS A 47 5.33 6.52 -2.88
CA HIS A 47 5.63 7.63 -1.99
C HIS A 47 5.64 7.22 -0.52
N CYS A 48 4.64 6.47 -0.06
CA CYS A 48 4.48 6.16 1.36
C CYS A 48 5.35 4.99 1.81
N GLY A 49 5.80 4.12 0.90
CA GLY A 49 6.67 2.97 1.21
C GLY A 49 8.15 3.32 1.32
N SER A 50 8.52 4.59 1.12
CA SER A 50 9.92 5.03 1.05
C SER A 50 10.59 5.22 2.43
N CYS A 51 9.80 5.47 3.49
CA CYS A 51 10.30 5.82 4.82
C CYS A 51 9.93 4.81 5.92
N HIS A 52 8.87 4.04 5.73
CA HIS A 52 8.40 3.00 6.65
C HIS A 52 7.55 1.98 5.91
N SER A 53 7.19 0.90 6.59
CA SER A 53 6.23 -0.09 6.06
C SER A 53 4.88 0.55 5.78
N LEU A 54 4.21 0.07 4.73
CA LEU A 54 2.87 0.51 4.36
C LEU A 54 1.84 -0.11 5.31
N PHE A 55 0.90 0.72 5.74
CA PHE A 55 -0.29 0.29 6.45
C PHE A 55 -1.31 -0.25 5.44
N VAL A 56 -2.11 -1.23 5.84
CA VAL A 56 -3.20 -1.70 4.99
C VAL A 56 -4.41 -0.79 5.14
N PRO A 57 -5.24 -0.61 4.10
CA PRO A 57 -6.41 0.26 4.15
C PRO A 57 -7.35 0.04 5.35
N SER A 58 -7.45 -1.20 5.85
CA SER A 58 -8.28 -1.57 7.00
C SER A 58 -7.72 -1.14 8.36
N ASP A 59 -6.51 -0.59 8.43
CA ASP A 59 -5.85 -0.23 9.70
C ASP A 59 -6.47 1.03 10.33
N PHE A 60 -7.10 1.89 9.53
CA PHE A 60 -7.65 3.19 9.97
C PHE A 60 -9.03 3.44 9.36
N SER A 61 -9.81 4.34 9.99
CA SER A 61 -11.04 4.87 9.39
C SER A 61 -10.72 5.88 8.28
N ASP A 62 -11.72 6.23 7.47
CA ASP A 62 -11.57 7.20 6.39
C ASP A 62 -11.10 8.57 6.92
N GLU A 63 -11.64 9.03 8.04
CA GLU A 63 -11.25 10.30 8.67
C GLU A 63 -9.82 10.25 9.23
N ALA A 64 -9.44 9.11 9.80
CA ALA A 64 -8.08 8.91 10.29
C ALA A 64 -7.07 8.88 9.13
N TRP A 65 -7.45 8.30 7.99
CA TRP A 65 -6.63 8.34 6.78
C TRP A 65 -6.42 9.75 6.24
N GLU A 66 -7.49 10.56 6.19
CA GLU A 66 -7.40 11.96 5.77
C GLU A 66 -6.43 12.73 6.69
N ALA A 67 -6.61 12.63 8.01
CA ALA A 67 -5.73 13.29 8.98
C ALA A 67 -4.27 12.82 8.90
N HIS A 68 -4.03 11.52 8.69
CA HIS A 68 -2.67 11.00 8.50
C HIS A 68 -2.05 11.50 7.20
N LEU A 69 -2.80 11.55 6.10
CA LEU A 69 -2.31 12.07 4.84
C LEU A 69 -2.03 13.57 4.90
N ASP A 70 -2.81 14.35 5.63
CA ASP A 70 -2.52 15.77 5.91
C ASP A 70 -1.14 15.93 6.55
N GLN A 71 -0.86 15.15 7.59
CA GLN A 71 0.43 15.17 8.29
C GLN A 71 1.58 14.66 7.41
N MET A 72 1.30 13.69 6.54
CA MET A 72 2.31 13.05 5.73
C MET A 72 2.61 13.77 4.42
N GLN A 73 1.70 14.62 3.95
CA GLN A 73 1.80 15.31 2.67
C GLN A 73 3.14 16.03 2.49
N THR A 74 3.49 16.91 3.44
CA THR A 74 4.75 17.66 3.40
C THR A 74 5.98 16.76 3.57
N ARG A 75 5.88 15.76 4.44
CA ARG A 75 7.00 14.85 4.79
C ARG A 75 7.33 13.88 3.65
N ALA A 76 6.31 13.35 2.97
CA ALA A 76 6.42 12.46 1.82
C ALA A 76 6.53 13.21 0.49
N LYS A 77 6.46 14.55 0.51
CA LYS A 77 6.55 15.44 -0.66
C LYS A 77 5.54 15.09 -1.76
N ILE A 78 4.30 14.81 -1.37
CA ILE A 78 3.21 14.54 -2.31
C ILE A 78 2.39 15.80 -2.56
N SER A 79 1.91 15.98 -3.79
CA SER A 79 1.01 17.08 -4.15
C SER A 79 -0.43 16.82 -3.68
N ASP A 80 -1.28 17.86 -3.73
CA ASP A 80 -2.71 17.72 -3.41
C ASP A 80 -3.40 16.66 -4.28
N HIS A 81 -3.11 16.65 -5.58
CA HIS A 81 -3.66 15.64 -6.50
C HIS A 81 -3.19 14.22 -6.14
N GLN A 82 -1.92 14.05 -5.78
CA GLN A 82 -1.42 12.73 -5.37
C GLN A 82 -2.07 12.27 -4.07
N LYS A 83 -2.22 13.18 -3.10
CA LYS A 83 -2.91 12.91 -1.85
C LYS A 83 -4.37 12.50 -2.08
N GLU A 84 -5.11 13.21 -2.93
CA GLU A 84 -6.50 12.87 -3.27
C GLU A 84 -6.60 11.45 -3.84
N ARG A 85 -5.72 11.09 -4.78
CA ARG A 85 -5.68 9.75 -5.39
C ARG A 85 -5.35 8.67 -4.37
N ILE A 86 -4.36 8.92 -3.50
CA ILE A 86 -3.99 8.00 -2.42
C ILE A 86 -5.14 7.83 -1.44
N LEU A 87 -5.78 8.92 -1.00
CA LEU A 87 -6.91 8.87 -0.08
C LEU A 87 -8.05 8.05 -0.68
N LYS A 88 -8.41 8.31 -1.95
CA LYS A 88 -9.45 7.55 -2.64
C LYS A 88 -9.13 6.06 -2.70
N TYR A 89 -7.87 5.67 -2.92
CA TYR A 89 -7.45 4.27 -2.84
C TYR A 89 -7.65 3.69 -1.42
N LEU A 90 -7.22 4.40 -0.38
CA LEU A 90 -7.28 3.90 0.99
C LEU A 90 -8.73 3.75 1.50
N THR A 91 -9.64 4.66 1.12
CA THR A 91 -11.03 4.65 1.58
C THR A 91 -11.98 3.83 0.70
N SER A 92 -11.57 3.46 -0.52
CA SER A 92 -12.36 2.57 -1.39
C SER A 92 -12.18 1.08 -1.07
N TYR A 93 -11.41 0.75 -0.04
CA TYR A 93 -11.24 -0.64 0.39
C TYR A 93 -12.53 -1.18 1.00
N LYS A 94 -13.02 -2.28 0.42
CA LYS A 94 -14.09 -3.08 1.02
C LYS A 94 -13.46 -4.30 1.66
N LYS A 95 -13.69 -4.47 2.96
CA LYS A 95 -13.26 -5.68 3.68
C LYS A 95 -13.83 -6.90 2.95
N PRO A 96 -12.99 -7.85 2.48
CA PRO A 96 -13.52 -9.08 1.89
C PRO A 96 -14.34 -9.80 2.98
N GLU A 97 -15.60 -10.07 2.69
CA GLU A 97 -16.42 -10.90 3.58
C GLU A 97 -15.73 -12.25 3.74
N LYS A 98 -15.51 -12.66 5.00
CA LYS A 98 -15.03 -14.01 5.29
C LYS A 98 -16.17 -14.96 4.89
N LYS A 99 -15.97 -15.72 3.83
CA LYS A 99 -16.82 -16.86 3.50
C LYS A 99 -16.56 -18.00 4.48
#